data_AF-A0A484K8I7-F1
#
_entry.id   AF-A0A484K8I7-F1
#
_cell.length_a   1.000
_cell.length_b   1.000
_cell.length_c   1.000
_cell.angle_alpha   90.00
_cell.angle_beta   90.00
_cell.angle_gamma   90.00
#
_symmetry.space_group_name_H-M   'P 1'
#
loop_
_entity.id
_entity.type
_entity.pdbx_description
1 polymer ?
#
loop_
_entity_poly.entity_id
_entity_poly.type
_entity_poly.pdbx_seq_one_letter_code
_entity_poly.pdbx_strand_id
1 'polypeptide(L)'
;MKTLLLSAVFVLEICSHLIGGGGAGGSAVKFLPGFDGPLPFNLRTGYIGVGDSESVQLFYYFIQSQSGHPESDPLFLWINGGPGCSTLSGIIFEIGPITFAPLKYNGSLPTLISRPYSWTKVANIIFLDLPVVTGFSYATNQAAHRSNSTQACHHAYDFLRKWLSENQEFVANPFYVTGDSYAGELIPIITQIISDRKE
;
A
#
# COMPACT_ATOMS: atom_id res chain seq x y z
N MET A 1 0.76 7.88 -50.09
CA MET A 1 0.05 8.35 -48.87
C MET A 1 -1.06 7.37 -48.44
N LYS A 2 -0.73 6.07 -48.42
CA LYS A 2 -1.64 4.96 -48.10
C LYS A 2 -0.85 3.86 -47.36
N THR A 3 -0.27 4.16 -46.20
CA THR A 3 0.36 3.13 -45.33
C THR A 3 0.58 3.61 -43.88
N LEU A 4 -0.35 4.40 -43.31
CA LEU A 4 -0.15 4.92 -41.95
C LEU A 4 -1.43 5.00 -41.09
N LEU A 5 -2.46 4.22 -41.44
CA LEU A 5 -3.74 4.23 -40.71
C LEU A 5 -4.23 2.85 -40.25
N LEU A 6 -3.44 1.78 -40.40
CA LEU A 6 -3.80 0.44 -39.90
C LEU A 6 -3.11 0.03 -38.59
N SER A 7 -2.15 0.80 -38.07
CA SER A 7 -1.45 0.49 -36.82
C SER A 7 -2.08 1.12 -35.57
N ALA A 8 -3.09 1.98 -35.71
CA ALA A 8 -3.74 2.65 -34.57
C ALA A 8 -5.03 1.99 -34.07
N VAL A 9 -5.56 0.99 -34.78
CA VAL A 9 -6.82 0.30 -34.39
C VAL A 9 -6.56 -1.05 -33.71
N PHE A 10 -5.37 -1.64 -33.85
CA PHE A 10 -5.04 -2.93 -33.24
C PHE A 10 -4.40 -2.85 -31.84
N VAL A 11 -4.10 -1.65 -31.34
CA VAL A 11 -3.59 -1.44 -29.97
C VAL A 11 -4.70 -1.08 -28.98
N LEU A 12 -5.94 -0.88 -29.45
CA LEU A 12 -7.09 -0.50 -28.61
C LEU A 12 -8.08 -1.64 -28.29
N GLU A 13 -7.87 -2.86 -28.81
CA GLU A 13 -8.74 -4.01 -28.51
C GLU A 13 -8.11 -5.11 -27.62
N ILE A 14 -6.89 -4.91 -27.11
CA ILE A 14 -6.28 -5.87 -26.15
C ILE A 14 -6.42 -5.38 -24.70
N CYS A 15 -7.00 -4.20 -24.43
CA CYS A 15 -7.26 -3.72 -23.07
C CYS A 15 -8.73 -3.79 -22.62
N SER A 16 -9.65 -4.32 -23.43
CA SER A 16 -11.07 -4.46 -23.07
C SER A 16 -11.46 -5.87 -22.58
N HIS A 17 -10.50 -6.79 -22.40
CA HIS A 17 -10.73 -8.14 -21.84
C HIS A 17 -10.01 -8.43 -20.51
N LEU A 18 -9.73 -7.37 -19.74
CA LEU A 18 -9.44 -7.48 -18.30
C LEU A 18 -10.38 -6.58 -17.49
N ILE A 19 -11.67 -6.58 -17.82
CA ILE A 19 -12.71 -6.40 -16.80
C ILE A 19 -13.06 -7.81 -16.28
N GLY A 20 -12.03 -8.50 -15.80
CA GLY A 20 -12.22 -9.61 -14.88
C GLY A 20 -12.31 -8.98 -13.51
N GLY A 21 -13.46 -9.11 -12.83
CA GLY A 21 -13.62 -8.64 -11.46
C GLY A 21 -12.43 -9.10 -10.63
N GLY A 22 -11.57 -8.15 -10.24
CA GLY A 22 -10.41 -8.42 -9.42
C GLY A 22 -10.91 -8.99 -8.11
N GLY A 23 -10.47 -10.21 -7.79
CA GLY A 23 -10.73 -10.82 -6.49
C GLY A 23 -10.39 -9.82 -5.39
N ALA A 24 -11.31 -9.67 -4.45
CA ALA A 24 -11.38 -8.62 -3.43
C ALA A 24 -10.27 -8.74 -2.38
N GLY A 25 -9.03 -8.49 -2.79
CA GLY A 25 -7.87 -8.44 -1.93
C GLY A 25 -6.62 -8.35 -2.80
N GLY A 26 -5.76 -7.35 -2.56
CA GLY A 26 -4.73 -6.86 -3.47
C GLY A 26 -3.91 -7.90 -4.26
N SER A 27 -3.46 -7.48 -5.44
CA SER A 27 -2.69 -8.26 -6.39
C SER A 27 -1.34 -8.70 -5.83
N ALA A 28 -1.04 -10.00 -5.93
CA ALA A 28 0.24 -10.54 -5.51
C ALA A 28 1.38 -10.08 -6.44
N VAL A 29 2.47 -9.59 -5.85
CA VAL A 29 3.69 -9.20 -6.55
C VAL A 29 4.75 -10.25 -6.29
N LYS A 30 5.22 -10.93 -7.34
CA LYS A 30 6.24 -11.98 -7.24
C LYS A 30 7.64 -11.51 -7.65
N PHE A 31 7.72 -10.44 -8.43
CA PHE A 31 8.97 -9.89 -8.95
C PHE A 31 8.94 -8.37 -8.86
N LEU A 32 10.08 -7.77 -8.49
CA LEU A 32 10.28 -6.32 -8.53
C LEU A 32 11.45 -6.00 -9.46
N PRO A 33 11.34 -4.98 -10.33
CA PRO A 33 12.49 -4.48 -11.06
C PRO A 33 13.63 -4.13 -10.12
N GLY A 34 14.82 -4.64 -10.39
CA GLY A 34 16.01 -4.42 -9.57
C GLY A 34 16.24 -5.45 -8.46
N PHE A 35 15.26 -6.29 -8.12
CA PHE A 35 15.47 -7.42 -7.21
C PHE A 35 15.84 -8.68 -8.00
N ASP A 36 16.87 -9.41 -7.56
CA ASP A 36 17.31 -10.62 -8.26
C ASP A 36 16.42 -11.82 -7.89
N GLY A 37 15.76 -12.40 -8.89
CA GLY A 37 14.84 -13.52 -8.72
C GLY A 37 13.47 -13.16 -8.11
N PRO A 38 12.67 -14.18 -7.71
CA PRO A 38 11.39 -13.97 -7.05
C PRO A 38 11.57 -13.41 -5.63
N LEU A 39 10.60 -12.61 -5.18
CA LEU A 39 10.60 -12.08 -3.81
C LEU A 39 10.53 -13.23 -2.78
N PRO A 40 11.39 -13.22 -1.73
CA PRO A 40 11.37 -14.23 -0.68
C PRO A 40 10.30 -13.98 0.38
N PHE A 41 9.35 -13.06 0.14
CA PHE A 41 8.26 -12.69 1.03
C PHE A 41 6.98 -12.43 0.22
N ASN A 42 5.83 -12.56 0.88
CA ASN A 42 4.54 -12.29 0.25
C ASN A 42 4.25 -10.79 0.26
N LEU A 43 4.32 -10.18 -0.92
CA LEU A 43 3.89 -8.81 -1.18
C LEU A 43 2.57 -8.82 -1.96
N ARG A 44 1.59 -8.05 -1.47
CA ARG A 44 0.36 -7.71 -2.19
C ARG A 44 0.25 -6.19 -2.29
N THR A 45 -0.28 -5.69 -3.39
CA THR A 45 -0.58 -4.27 -3.55
C THR A 45 -1.99 -4.07 -4.07
N GLY A 46 -2.60 -2.94 -3.75
CA GLY A 46 -3.96 -2.67 -4.20
C GLY A 46 -4.43 -1.28 -3.85
N TYR A 47 -5.66 -1.00 -4.25
CA TYR A 47 -6.38 0.22 -3.92
C TYR A 47 -7.64 -0.13 -3.14
N ILE A 48 -8.00 0.70 -2.19
CA ILE A 48 -9.31 0.68 -1.55
C ILE A 48 -9.93 2.07 -1.66
N GLY A 49 -11.16 2.11 -2.18
CA GLY A 49 -11.95 3.32 -2.30
C GLY A 49 -12.54 3.75 -0.96
N VAL A 50 -12.41 5.03 -0.61
CA VAL A 50 -12.89 5.65 0.63
C VAL A 50 -13.44 7.05 0.36
N GLY A 51 -14.07 7.66 1.38
CA GLY A 51 -14.73 8.95 1.26
C GLY A 51 -16.02 8.88 0.42
N ASP A 52 -16.58 10.06 0.14
CA ASP A 52 -17.86 10.18 -0.57
C ASP A 52 -17.79 9.51 -1.94
N SER A 53 -18.70 8.57 -2.19
CA SER A 53 -18.77 7.80 -3.45
C SER A 53 -17.42 7.18 -3.87
N GLU A 54 -16.60 6.76 -2.88
CA GLU A 54 -15.28 6.18 -3.10
C GLU A 54 -14.35 7.09 -3.92
N SER A 55 -14.50 8.41 -3.74
CA SER A 55 -13.76 9.40 -4.52
C SER A 55 -12.27 9.53 -4.17
N VAL A 56 -11.83 8.87 -3.10
CA VAL A 56 -10.42 8.73 -2.73
C VAL A 56 -10.03 7.26 -2.87
N GLN A 57 -8.98 7.00 -3.64
CA GLN A 57 -8.43 5.65 -3.83
C GLN A 57 -7.10 5.57 -3.10
N LEU A 58 -7.09 4.90 -1.94
CA LEU A 58 -5.88 4.74 -1.13
C LEU A 58 -5.10 3.51 -1.57
N PHE A 59 -3.85 3.72 -1.94
CA PHE A 59 -2.92 2.66 -2.30
C PHE A 59 -2.24 2.07 -1.07
N TYR A 60 -2.02 0.76 -1.09
CA TYR A 60 -1.28 0.08 -0.03
C TYR A 60 -0.30 -0.97 -0.58
N TYR A 61 0.74 -1.22 0.21
CA TYR A 61 1.53 -2.44 0.17
C TYR A 61 1.21 -3.27 1.41
N PHE A 62 0.82 -4.52 1.23
CA PHE A 62 0.72 -5.48 2.31
C PHE A 62 1.88 -6.47 2.22
N ILE A 63 2.67 -6.54 3.28
CA ILE A 63 3.75 -7.52 3.41
C ILE A 63 3.40 -8.43 4.59
N GLN A 64 3.13 -9.69 4.27
CA GLN A 64 2.79 -10.70 5.26
C GLN A 64 4.01 -11.05 6.13
N SER A 65 3.78 -11.42 7.38
CA SER A 65 4.83 -11.86 8.28
C SER A 65 5.60 -13.06 7.71
N GLN A 66 6.91 -13.06 7.92
CA GLN A 66 7.84 -14.12 7.49
C GLN A 66 8.18 -15.11 8.62
N SER A 67 7.51 -15.04 9.77
CA SER A 67 7.79 -15.92 10.93
C SER A 67 7.37 -17.38 10.72
N GLY A 68 6.50 -17.63 9.73
CA GLY A 68 5.80 -18.90 9.52
C GLY A 68 4.43 -18.99 10.19
N HIS A 69 4.03 -18.00 11.02
CA HIS A 69 2.75 -17.96 11.73
C HIS A 69 2.04 -16.61 11.56
N PRO A 70 1.77 -16.16 10.31
CA PRO A 70 1.19 -14.85 10.04
C PRO A 70 -0.21 -14.65 10.66
N GLU A 71 -0.96 -15.71 10.94
CA GLU A 71 -2.26 -15.68 11.61
C GLU A 71 -2.17 -15.32 13.11
N SER A 72 -1.03 -15.54 13.74
CA SER A 72 -0.80 -15.19 15.16
C SER A 72 0.01 -13.92 15.35
N ASP A 73 0.79 -13.52 14.34
CA ASP A 73 1.63 -12.34 14.41
C ASP A 73 0.81 -11.05 14.32
N PRO A 74 1.24 -9.95 14.97
CA PRO A 74 0.47 -8.72 14.95
C PRO A 74 0.30 -8.15 13.54
N LEU A 75 -0.83 -7.46 13.33
CA LEU A 75 -1.10 -6.66 12.13
C LEU A 75 -0.80 -5.20 12.43
N PHE A 76 0.15 -4.62 11.71
CA PHE A 76 0.50 -3.21 11.81
C PHE A 76 -0.08 -2.44 10.62
N LEU A 77 -0.73 -1.32 10.91
CA LEU A 77 -0.92 -0.25 9.93
C LEU A 77 0.25 0.72 10.08
N TRP A 78 1.07 0.87 9.03
CA TRP A 78 2.21 1.78 8.97
C TRP A 78 1.90 2.98 8.08
N ILE A 79 2.11 4.18 8.63
CA ILE A 79 1.90 5.46 7.94
C ILE A 79 3.19 6.28 8.04
N ASN A 80 3.73 6.73 6.91
CA ASN A 80 4.84 7.66 6.90
C ASN A 80 4.34 9.10 7.04
N GLY A 81 5.15 9.97 7.66
CA GLY A 81 4.79 11.36 7.90
C GLY A 81 4.95 12.29 6.68
N GLY A 82 5.62 13.43 6.88
CA GLY A 82 5.76 14.50 5.88
C GLY A 82 5.11 15.80 6.36
N PRO A 83 3.81 16.04 6.09
CA PRO A 83 2.80 15.13 5.53
C PRO A 83 2.96 14.84 4.03
N GLY A 84 2.44 13.70 3.57
CA GLY A 84 2.39 13.33 2.15
C GLY A 84 3.60 12.54 1.64
N CYS A 85 4.44 12.02 2.54
CA CYS A 85 5.51 11.10 2.15
C CYS A 85 4.93 9.70 1.92
N SER A 86 5.28 9.07 0.79
CA SER A 86 4.84 7.72 0.49
C SER A 86 5.47 6.71 1.44
N THR A 87 4.70 5.69 1.81
CA THR A 87 5.15 4.57 2.63
C THR A 87 6.16 3.65 1.97
N LEU A 88 6.40 3.84 0.67
CA LEU A 88 7.54 3.23 -0.02
C LEU A 88 8.87 3.62 0.64
N SER A 89 8.98 4.81 1.25
CA SER A 89 10.16 5.17 2.05
C SER A 89 10.34 4.26 3.26
N GLY A 90 9.26 3.98 3.99
CA GLY A 90 9.26 3.06 5.13
C GLY A 90 9.66 1.64 4.73
N ILE A 91 9.24 1.21 3.54
CA ILE A 91 9.60 -0.10 3.00
C ILE A 91 11.09 -0.18 2.67
N ILE A 92 11.65 0.83 1.99
CA ILE A 92 13.02 0.77 1.45
C ILE A 92 14.09 1.19 2.47
N PHE A 93 13.79 2.19 3.29
CA PHE A 93 14.79 2.85 4.14
C PHE A 93 14.65 2.53 5.63
N GLU A 94 13.46 2.09 6.08
CA GLU A 94 13.16 2.01 7.51
C GLU A 94 12.91 0.58 8.00
N ILE A 95 11.70 0.04 7.84
CA ILE A 95 11.27 -1.20 8.50
C ILE A 95 10.94 -2.33 7.51
N GLY A 96 10.90 -2.06 6.21
CA GLY A 96 10.55 -3.06 5.19
C GLY A 96 11.65 -4.08 4.89
N PRO A 97 11.32 -5.11 4.09
CA PRO A 97 12.18 -6.27 3.82
C PRO A 97 13.21 -6.06 2.72
N ILE A 98 13.28 -4.87 2.11
CA ILE A 98 14.18 -4.57 1.01
C ILE A 98 14.86 -3.22 1.22
N THR A 99 16.01 -3.03 0.59
CA THR A 99 16.73 -1.76 0.52
C THR A 99 17.46 -1.67 -0.81
N PHE A 100 17.88 -0.48 -1.21
CA PHE A 100 18.84 -0.33 -2.30
C PHE A 100 20.19 -0.94 -1.90
N ALA A 101 20.82 -1.66 -2.82
CA ALA A 101 22.20 -2.06 -2.69
C ALA A 101 23.09 -0.81 -2.61
N PRO A 102 24.14 -0.78 -1.77
CA PRO A 102 25.03 0.36 -1.62
C PRO A 102 26.02 0.45 -2.80
N LEU A 103 25.50 0.53 -4.01
CA LEU A 103 26.23 0.63 -5.26
C LEU A 103 26.16 2.06 -5.78
N LYS A 104 27.24 2.52 -6.43
CA LYS A 104 27.23 3.82 -7.10
C LYS A 104 26.23 3.80 -8.24
N TYR A 105 25.32 4.77 -8.29
CA TYR A 105 24.39 4.90 -9.40
C TYR A 105 25.13 5.10 -10.73
N ASN A 106 24.85 4.21 -11.69
CA ASN A 106 25.49 4.15 -12.99
C ASN A 106 24.51 4.47 -14.14
N GLY A 107 23.28 4.90 -13.83
CA GLY A 107 22.22 5.13 -14.81
C GLY A 107 21.29 3.95 -15.09
N SER A 108 21.57 2.75 -14.56
CA SER A 108 20.65 1.61 -14.64
C SER A 108 19.60 1.65 -13.53
N LEU A 109 18.61 0.75 -13.60
CA LEU A 109 17.70 0.53 -12.49
C LEU A 109 18.49 0.25 -11.20
N PRO A 110 18.09 0.85 -10.05
CA PRO A 110 18.70 0.53 -8.77
C PRO A 110 18.55 -0.96 -8.43
N THR A 111 19.61 -1.57 -7.94
CA THR A 111 19.55 -2.94 -7.41
C THR A 111 18.90 -2.92 -6.04
N LEU A 112 17.90 -3.78 -5.83
CA LEU A 112 17.23 -4.05 -4.57
C LEU A 112 17.79 -5.33 -3.97
N ILE A 113 18.02 -5.31 -2.66
CA ILE A 113 18.48 -6.46 -1.88
C ILE A 113 17.61 -6.65 -0.64
N SER A 114 17.54 -7.87 -0.13
CA SER A 114 16.83 -8.19 1.11
C SER A 114 17.46 -7.50 2.31
N ARG A 115 16.61 -7.04 3.24
CA ARG A 115 17.00 -6.48 4.52
C ARG A 115 16.77 -7.50 5.64
N PRO A 116 17.82 -7.94 6.37
CA PRO A 116 17.68 -9.01 7.37
C PRO A 116 16.88 -8.59 8.61
N TYR A 117 16.90 -7.30 8.96
CA TYR A 117 16.29 -6.76 10.18
C TYR A 117 14.94 -6.06 9.95
N SER A 118 14.15 -6.55 8.99
CA SER A 118 12.82 -6.01 8.73
C SER A 118 11.84 -6.38 9.84
N TRP A 119 10.91 -5.47 10.16
CA TRP A 119 9.80 -5.77 11.08
C TRP A 119 8.86 -6.84 10.52
N THR A 120 8.81 -7.00 9.20
CA THR A 120 8.03 -8.07 8.54
C THR A 120 8.55 -9.48 8.85
N LYS A 121 9.65 -9.63 9.61
CA LYS A 121 10.08 -10.91 10.17
C LYS A 121 9.16 -11.43 11.28
N VAL A 122 8.38 -10.54 11.91
CA VAL A 122 7.56 -10.87 13.10
C VAL A 122 6.19 -10.20 13.09
N ALA A 123 5.81 -9.52 12.01
CA ALA A 123 4.56 -8.79 11.90
C ALA A 123 4.05 -8.78 10.46
N ASN A 124 2.73 -8.79 10.31
CA ASN A 124 2.05 -8.44 9.07
C ASN A 124 1.96 -6.92 9.01
N ILE A 125 2.32 -6.30 7.88
CA ILE A 125 2.36 -4.84 7.80
C ILE A 125 1.64 -4.35 6.57
N ILE A 126 0.65 -3.48 6.78
CA ILE A 126 0.00 -2.66 5.76
C ILE A 126 0.71 -1.30 5.75
N PHE A 127 1.46 -1.03 4.69
CA PHE A 127 2.05 0.27 4.39
C PHE A 127 1.04 1.07 3.57
N LEU A 128 0.44 2.10 4.17
CA LEU A 128 -0.66 2.87 3.60
C LEU A 128 -0.21 4.27 3.15
N ASP A 129 -0.34 4.56 1.86
CA ASP A 129 -0.12 5.90 1.33
C ASP A 129 -1.28 6.84 1.72
N LEU A 130 -1.07 7.66 2.75
CA LEU A 130 -2.07 8.54 3.35
C LEU A 130 -1.45 9.92 3.64
N PRO A 131 -2.15 11.06 3.40
CA PRO A 131 -3.52 11.23 2.90
C PRO A 131 -3.67 10.99 1.39
N VAL A 132 -4.87 11.29 0.83
CA VAL A 132 -5.08 11.36 -0.62
C VAL A 132 -3.98 12.17 -1.31
N VAL A 133 -3.61 11.80 -2.53
CA VAL A 133 -2.47 12.33 -3.32
C VAL A 133 -1.07 12.01 -2.78
N THR A 134 -0.95 11.19 -1.73
CA THR A 134 0.33 10.64 -1.27
C THR A 134 0.75 9.45 -2.09
N GLY A 135 2.01 9.40 -2.53
CA GLY A 135 2.56 8.25 -3.27
C GLY A 135 1.70 7.86 -4.47
N PHE A 136 1.12 6.67 -4.43
CA PHE A 136 0.23 6.17 -5.49
C PHE A 136 -1.26 6.41 -5.22
N SER A 137 -1.65 6.88 -4.03
CA SER A 137 -3.03 7.23 -3.70
C SER A 137 -3.52 8.42 -4.52
N TYR A 138 -4.78 8.41 -4.96
CA TYR A 138 -5.31 9.46 -5.83
C TYR A 138 -6.79 9.79 -5.55
N ALA A 139 -7.25 10.91 -6.09
CA ALA A 139 -8.65 11.33 -6.06
C ALA A 139 -9.28 11.14 -7.44
N THR A 140 -10.55 10.73 -7.49
CA THR A 140 -11.31 10.57 -8.74
C THR A 140 -12.00 11.86 -9.19
N ASN A 141 -12.06 12.87 -8.32
CA ASN A 141 -12.62 14.18 -8.63
C ASN A 141 -11.88 15.31 -7.90
N GLN A 142 -12.06 16.55 -8.37
CA GLN A 142 -11.37 17.73 -7.87
C GLN A 142 -11.68 18.05 -6.40
N ALA A 143 -12.88 17.73 -5.91
CA ALA A 143 -13.26 17.99 -4.52
C ALA A 143 -12.51 17.07 -3.54
N ALA A 144 -12.26 15.83 -3.94
CA ALA A 144 -11.55 14.83 -3.14
C ALA A 144 -10.01 14.97 -3.18
N HIS A 145 -9.45 15.90 -3.96
CA HIS A 145 -8.00 16.11 -4.07
C HIS A 145 -7.33 16.64 -2.80
N ARG A 146 -8.11 17.06 -1.80
CA ARG A 146 -7.61 17.64 -0.56
C ARG A 146 -8.34 17.04 0.63
N SER A 147 -7.59 16.83 1.70
CA SER A 147 -8.13 16.41 3.00
C SER A 147 -7.37 17.10 4.12
N ASN A 148 -8.06 17.41 5.22
CA ASN A 148 -7.39 17.73 6.49
C ASN A 148 -7.06 16.46 7.30
N SER A 149 -6.35 16.61 8.43
CA SER A 149 -5.96 15.48 9.29
C SER A 149 -7.14 14.61 9.72
N THR A 150 -8.26 15.23 10.13
CA THR A 150 -9.46 14.51 10.57
C THR A 150 -10.06 13.67 9.43
N GLN A 151 -10.20 14.24 8.24
CA GLN A 151 -10.69 13.52 7.06
C GLN A 151 -9.75 12.37 6.68
N ALA A 152 -8.44 12.59 6.69
CA ALA A 152 -7.45 11.56 6.42
C ALA A 152 -7.55 10.39 7.43
N CYS A 153 -7.77 10.68 8.72
CA CYS A 153 -7.93 9.65 9.74
C CYS A 153 -9.23 8.85 9.56
N HIS A 154 -10.33 9.49 9.15
CA HIS A 154 -11.55 8.78 8.77
C HIS A 154 -11.36 7.91 7.53
N HIS A 155 -10.65 8.41 6.51
CA HIS A 155 -10.28 7.60 5.34
C HIS A 155 -9.44 6.37 5.72
N ALA A 156 -8.49 6.51 6.66
CA ALA A 156 -7.70 5.37 7.15
C ALA A 156 -8.56 4.34 7.89
N TYR A 157 -9.54 4.80 8.68
CA TYR A 157 -10.50 3.92 9.35
C TYR A 157 -11.38 3.16 8.35
N ASP A 158 -11.96 3.85 7.36
CA ASP A 158 -12.78 3.24 6.31
C ASP A 158 -11.96 2.25 5.47
N PHE A 159 -10.71 2.62 5.15
CA PHE A 159 -9.74 1.74 4.51
C PHE A 159 -9.56 0.46 5.31
N LEU A 160 -9.26 0.57 6.61
CA LEU A 160 -8.97 -0.59 7.45
C LEU A 160 -10.18 -1.53 7.54
N ARG A 161 -11.39 -0.98 7.71
CA ARG A 161 -12.62 -1.78 7.74
C ARG A 161 -12.84 -2.57 6.45
N LYS A 162 -12.71 -1.90 5.30
CA LYS A 162 -12.87 -2.54 3.99
C LYS A 162 -11.76 -3.58 3.76
N TRP A 163 -10.52 -3.24 4.09
CA TRP A 163 -9.39 -4.15 3.96
C TRP A 163 -9.58 -5.42 4.80
N LEU A 164 -10.00 -5.29 6.06
CA LEU A 164 -10.28 -6.46 6.92
C LEU A 164 -11.49 -7.26 6.42
N SER A 165 -12.53 -6.61 5.87
CA SER A 165 -13.66 -7.31 5.26
C SER A 165 -13.25 -8.25 4.11
N GLU A 166 -12.17 -7.88 3.42
CA GLU A 166 -11.57 -8.60 2.30
C GLU A 166 -10.48 -9.61 2.72
N ASN A 167 -9.91 -9.44 3.91
CA ASN A 167 -8.81 -10.26 4.43
C ASN A 167 -9.15 -10.75 5.84
N GLN A 168 -10.23 -11.52 5.93
CA GLN A 168 -10.85 -11.98 7.18
C GLN A 168 -9.90 -12.78 8.07
N GLU A 169 -8.88 -13.41 7.48
CA GLU A 169 -7.84 -14.15 8.19
C GLU A 169 -7.02 -13.28 9.16
N PHE A 170 -7.02 -11.94 9.00
CA PHE A 170 -6.28 -11.04 9.88
C PHE A 170 -7.12 -10.36 10.97
N VAL A 171 -8.43 -10.60 11.03
CA VAL A 171 -9.33 -9.93 11.99
C VAL A 171 -8.97 -10.27 13.44
N ALA A 172 -8.48 -11.49 13.69
CA ALA A 172 -8.12 -11.95 15.03
C ALA A 172 -6.72 -11.50 15.49
N ASN A 173 -5.90 -10.96 14.57
CA ASN A 173 -4.53 -10.59 14.86
C ASN A 173 -4.50 -9.38 15.82
N PRO A 174 -3.57 -9.33 16.79
CA PRO A 174 -3.32 -8.12 17.56
C PRO A 174 -3.00 -6.95 16.63
N PHE A 175 -3.80 -5.89 16.68
CA PHE A 175 -3.70 -4.77 15.75
C PHE A 175 -3.04 -3.54 16.38
N TYR A 176 -2.14 -2.90 15.64
CA TYR A 176 -1.45 -1.68 16.06
C TYR A 176 -1.39 -0.65 14.94
N VAL A 177 -1.61 0.61 15.28
CA VAL A 177 -1.37 1.75 14.38
C VAL A 177 0.03 2.29 14.67
N THR A 178 0.84 2.42 13.63
CA THR A 178 2.27 2.71 13.69
C THR A 178 2.67 3.69 12.59
N GLY A 179 3.84 4.31 12.72
CA GLY A 179 4.33 5.27 11.74
C GLY A 179 5.44 6.15 12.30
N ASP A 180 5.89 7.09 11.47
CA ASP A 180 7.00 8.00 11.80
C ASP A 180 6.65 9.47 11.51
N SER A 181 7.44 10.39 12.08
CA SER A 181 7.36 11.82 11.77
C SER A 181 5.94 12.40 12.00
N TYR A 182 5.38 13.14 11.05
CA TYR A 182 4.05 13.75 11.12
C TYR A 182 2.92 12.73 11.35
N ALA A 183 3.14 11.42 11.10
CA ALA A 183 2.19 10.39 11.47
C ALA A 183 1.93 10.35 12.99
N GLY A 184 2.82 10.91 13.82
CA GLY A 184 2.58 11.11 15.25
C GLY A 184 1.31 11.91 15.60
N GLU A 185 0.80 12.73 14.66
CA GLU A 185 -0.53 13.37 14.80
C GLU A 185 -1.66 12.42 14.38
N LEU A 186 -1.49 11.71 13.27
CA LEU A 186 -2.55 10.85 12.70
C LEU A 186 -2.78 9.58 13.53
N ILE A 187 -1.71 8.93 14.01
CA ILE A 187 -1.76 7.69 14.79
C ILE A 187 -2.72 7.77 15.99
N PRO A 188 -2.61 8.75 16.91
CA PRO A 188 -3.52 8.84 18.04
C PRO A 188 -4.97 9.12 17.61
N ILE A 189 -5.20 9.91 16.56
CA ILE A 189 -6.55 10.19 16.05
C ILE A 189 -7.18 8.93 15.46
N ILE A 190 -6.45 8.20 14.62
CA ILE A 190 -6.91 6.92 14.04
C ILE A 190 -7.22 5.91 15.15
N THR A 191 -6.31 5.79 16.12
CA THR A 191 -6.48 4.88 17.26
C THR A 191 -7.72 5.22 18.08
N GLN A 192 -7.96 6.52 18.31
CA GLN A 192 -9.17 7.00 18.99
C GLN A 192 -10.44 6.65 18.19
N ILE A 193 -10.47 6.92 16.88
CA ILE A 193 -11.62 6.57 16.01
C ILE A 193 -11.93 5.07 16.07
N ILE A 194 -10.90 4.22 16.04
CA ILE A 194 -11.06 2.76 16.16
C ILE A 194 -11.62 2.38 17.53
N SER A 195 -11.06 2.95 18.60
CA SER A 195 -11.49 2.64 19.98
C SER A 195 -12.93 3.06 20.25
N ASP A 196 -13.39 4.16 19.67
CA ASP A 196 -14.76 4.67 19.87
C ASP A 196 -15.82 3.90 19.08
N ARG A 197 -15.41 3.21 18.01
CA ARG A 197 -16.30 2.51 17.07
C ARG A 197 -16.14 0.98 17.14
N LYS A 198 -15.95 0.43 18.34
CA LYS A 198 -15.89 -1.02 18.59
C LYS A 198 -17.21 -1.71 18.19
N GLU A 199 -17.36 -1.98 16.90
CA GLU A 199 -18.31 -2.90 16.29
C GLU A 199 -17.56 -3.97 15.51
#